data_AF-A0A948UP65-F1
#
_entry.id   AF-A0A948UP65-F1
#
_cell.length_a   1.000
_cell.length_b   1.000
_cell.length_c   1.000
_cell.angle_alpha   90.00
_cell.angle_beta   90.00
_cell.angle_gamma   90.00
#
_symmetry.space_group_name_H-M   'P 1'
#
loop_
_entity.id
_entity.type
_entity.pdbx_description
1 polymer ?
#
loop_
_entity_poly.entity_id
_entity_poly.type
_entity_poly.pdbx_seq_one_letter_code
_entity_poly.pdbx_strand_id
1 'polypeptide(L)'
;MVKHQKRSNNDIYKIPLLGFMFKNKFFIRALQLCVLALFFYAIFFGILYPTKEENIFTTAVFWSLFWPLFVVVSLSTFGRVFCGICPHGFMGKYITKFGLKKNMPKALANPFIGVFLLILGFWLVYYVYPQAYKTPFAASILFLVLTFLAVVFFAIYKDMGYCKSICPIGTLMRGFGKISFTTLGTYEESCKNCTTFECATACSSNLKPFTFDKRNSITDCTLCMDCSSACEAVSFKLVPPSQSLFKKFQTQKAEVWAFILITAAITITMSFHHALGRVAIASEYPWVQFGLYLQEAVAINGIDYIGFSALLFAMSSTIFFVYSGMYIASKALKEDFSKVFYTLGYAFAPLFIIGGLSHTYEFFFLEHYSNIANGFMQGFGITGEEVQALATRKDSWIHIFSLLNHVAVIWALIIMFKRINFFSASKLAKGLAFISASALIFFYLGLNVYKVYAFKTYGLVKSGHNHAKSSKQKFQSVALEKAVLLQDGENRTSGVVCGMDLPMFYKTNHSATLEGKVRQYCSLHCLAEDLLIKKLPLLAIQVVDVESLKFIDAAKAFYVLGSRQKGTMSKTSKYAFEKEEDAAAFMKKYGGKIHSFEEALEVAKKDFTH
;
A
#
# COMPACT_ATOMS: atom_id res chain seq x y z
N MET A 1 -8.27 14.38 -44.67
CA MET A 1 -7.81 13.12 -44.07
C MET A 1 -6.36 12.84 -44.45
N VAL A 2 -5.45 12.75 -43.48
CA VAL A 2 -4.05 12.36 -43.74
C VAL A 2 -3.98 10.84 -43.76
N LYS A 3 -3.81 10.26 -44.96
CA LYS A 3 -3.74 8.81 -45.17
C LYS A 3 -2.33 8.23 -45.17
N HIS A 4 -1.32 9.08 -45.39
CA HIS A 4 0.07 8.65 -45.44
C HIS A 4 0.95 9.64 -44.68
N GLN A 5 1.89 9.12 -43.91
CA GLN A 5 2.84 9.90 -43.13
C GLN A 5 4.19 9.19 -43.14
N LYS A 6 5.24 9.90 -43.58
CA LYS A 6 6.62 9.45 -43.37
C LYS A 6 6.97 9.61 -41.90
N ARG A 7 7.16 8.50 -41.19
CA ARG A 7 7.41 8.49 -39.73
C ARG A 7 8.90 8.66 -39.40
N SER A 8 9.17 9.46 -38.38
CA SER A 8 10.50 9.67 -37.82
C SER A 8 11.00 8.42 -37.09
N ASN A 9 12.32 8.29 -36.91
CA ASN A 9 12.91 7.10 -36.26
C ASN A 9 12.51 6.93 -34.80
N ASN A 10 12.16 8.03 -34.12
CA ASN A 10 11.70 8.00 -32.74
C ASN A 10 10.17 7.88 -32.60
N ASP A 11 9.40 7.76 -33.68
CA ASP A 11 7.97 7.48 -33.60
C ASP A 11 7.75 5.97 -33.39
N ILE A 12 7.16 5.57 -32.26
CA ILE A 12 7.01 4.17 -31.90
C ILE A 12 6.13 3.40 -32.88
N TYR A 13 5.26 4.10 -33.61
CA TYR A 13 4.44 3.49 -34.65
C TYR A 13 5.26 2.99 -35.84
N LYS A 14 6.51 3.45 -35.99
CA LYS A 14 7.45 2.94 -37.01
C LYS A 14 8.11 1.62 -36.58
N ILE A 15 8.23 1.37 -35.27
CA ILE A 15 8.87 0.16 -34.73
C ILE A 15 7.86 -0.99 -34.85
N PRO A 16 8.16 -2.10 -35.54
CA PRO A 16 7.15 -3.12 -35.87
C PRO A 16 6.34 -3.64 -34.67
N LEU A 17 7.01 -4.04 -33.58
CA LEU A 17 6.35 -4.57 -32.38
C LEU A 17 5.51 -3.49 -31.66
N LEU A 18 6.08 -2.31 -31.42
CA LEU A 18 5.36 -1.23 -30.73
C LEU A 18 4.25 -0.63 -31.61
N GLY A 19 4.46 -0.56 -32.92
CA GLY A 19 3.45 -0.19 -33.90
C GLY A 19 2.28 -1.16 -33.89
N PHE A 20 2.53 -2.48 -33.85
CA PHE A 20 1.49 -3.46 -33.63
C PHE A 20 0.74 -3.20 -32.32
N MET A 21 1.46 -3.08 -31.19
CA MET A 21 0.83 -2.90 -29.87
C MET A 21 -0.01 -1.62 -29.73
N PHE A 22 0.44 -0.50 -30.30
CA PHE A 22 -0.16 0.82 -30.06
C PHE A 22 -0.93 1.40 -31.24
N LYS A 23 -0.84 0.81 -32.43
CA LYS A 23 -1.57 1.25 -33.63
C LYS A 23 -2.57 0.22 -34.14
N ASN A 24 -2.37 -1.07 -33.88
CA ASN A 24 -3.34 -2.08 -34.28
C ASN A 24 -4.60 -1.98 -33.42
N LYS A 25 -5.66 -1.45 -34.02
CA LYS A 25 -6.97 -1.29 -33.36
C LYS A 25 -7.51 -2.63 -32.86
N PHE A 26 -7.35 -3.73 -33.60
CA PHE A 26 -7.84 -5.04 -33.16
C PHE A 26 -7.12 -5.50 -31.90
N PHE A 27 -5.79 -5.41 -31.86
CA PHE A 27 -5.00 -5.77 -30.69
C PHE A 27 -5.38 -4.93 -29.45
N ILE A 28 -5.46 -3.60 -29.59
CA ILE A 28 -5.83 -2.70 -28.48
C ILE A 28 -7.23 -3.03 -27.97
N ARG A 29 -8.17 -3.35 -28.87
CA ARG A 29 -9.55 -3.69 -28.50
C ARG A 29 -9.62 -5.04 -27.80
N ALA A 30 -8.90 -6.05 -28.30
CA ALA A 30 -8.78 -7.34 -27.64
C ALA A 30 -8.19 -7.19 -26.23
N LEU A 31 -7.09 -6.44 -26.10
CA LEU A 31 -6.47 -6.17 -24.80
C LEU A 31 -7.43 -5.44 -23.83
N GLN A 32 -8.14 -4.41 -24.30
CA GLN A 32 -9.15 -3.71 -23.52
C GLN A 32 -10.27 -4.65 -23.03
N LEU A 33 -10.75 -5.54 -23.90
CA LEU A 33 -11.79 -6.52 -23.55
C LEU A 33 -11.27 -7.57 -22.56
N CYS A 34 -10.05 -8.08 -22.74
CA CYS A 34 -9.43 -9.02 -21.80
C CYS A 34 -9.23 -8.39 -20.43
N VAL A 35 -8.72 -7.16 -20.36
CA VAL A 35 -8.53 -6.43 -19.08
C VAL A 35 -9.87 -6.14 -18.42
N LEU A 36 -10.91 -5.78 -19.19
CA LEU A 36 -12.27 -5.59 -18.68
C LEU A 36 -12.87 -6.89 -18.12
N ALA A 37 -12.74 -8.00 -18.86
CA ALA A 37 -13.22 -9.31 -18.46
C ALA A 37 -12.51 -9.78 -17.19
N LEU A 38 -11.18 -9.68 -17.14
CA LEU A 38 -10.38 -10.00 -15.97
C LEU A 38 -10.78 -9.15 -14.75
N PHE A 39 -11.03 -7.86 -14.95
CA PHE A 39 -11.45 -6.94 -13.90
C PHE A 39 -12.80 -7.35 -13.29
N PHE A 40 -13.82 -7.61 -14.11
CA PHE A 40 -15.12 -8.06 -13.61
C PHE A 40 -15.09 -9.47 -13.05
N TYR A 41 -14.26 -10.35 -13.64
CA TYR A 41 -14.06 -11.69 -13.10
C TYR A 41 -13.50 -11.64 -11.68
N ALA A 42 -12.46 -10.84 -11.44
CA ALA A 42 -11.90 -10.64 -10.10
C ALA A 42 -12.93 -10.07 -9.11
N ILE A 43 -13.74 -9.08 -9.52
CA ILE A 43 -14.81 -8.54 -8.66
C ILE A 43 -15.82 -9.63 -8.30
N PHE A 44 -16.32 -10.36 -9.29
CA PHE A 44 -17.33 -11.38 -9.07
C PHE A 44 -16.79 -12.52 -8.19
N PHE A 45 -15.58 -12.99 -8.48
CA PHE A 45 -14.92 -14.04 -7.72
C PHE A 45 -14.66 -13.62 -6.27
N GLY A 46 -14.25 -12.37 -6.01
CA GLY A 46 -14.08 -11.84 -4.66
C GLY A 46 -15.36 -11.58 -3.88
N ILE A 47 -16.51 -11.48 -4.54
CA ILE A 47 -17.83 -11.45 -3.87
C ILE A 47 -18.26 -12.87 -3.48
N LEU A 48 -18.06 -13.84 -4.38
CA LEU A 48 -18.42 -15.25 -4.12
C LEU A 48 -17.53 -15.92 -3.08
N TYR A 49 -16.23 -15.62 -3.11
CA TYR A 49 -15.21 -16.18 -2.22
C TYR A 49 -14.55 -15.02 -1.45
N PRO A 50 -15.16 -14.61 -0.32
CA PRO A 50 -14.84 -13.34 0.32
C PRO A 50 -13.54 -13.33 1.13
N THR A 51 -13.02 -14.51 1.52
CA THR A 51 -11.86 -14.65 2.41
C THR A 51 -10.57 -14.96 1.64
N LYS A 52 -9.40 -14.70 2.24
CA LYS A 52 -8.10 -14.92 1.58
C LYS A 52 -7.77 -16.39 1.43
N GLU A 53 -8.26 -17.18 2.38
CA GLU A 53 -8.11 -18.63 2.46
C GLU A 53 -8.82 -19.30 1.27
N GLU A 54 -9.95 -18.73 0.85
CA GLU A 54 -10.72 -19.21 -0.30
C GLU A 54 -10.25 -18.61 -1.62
N ASN A 55 -9.73 -17.37 -1.63
CA ASN A 55 -9.50 -16.61 -2.86
C ASN A 55 -8.27 -15.69 -2.76
N ILE A 56 -7.18 -16.16 -3.34
CA ILE A 56 -5.97 -15.37 -3.52
C ILE A 56 -5.96 -14.63 -4.88
N PHE A 57 -6.74 -15.09 -5.85
CA PHE A 57 -6.84 -14.52 -7.21
C PHE A 57 -7.23 -13.04 -7.21
N THR A 58 -8.26 -12.66 -6.47
CA THR A 58 -8.82 -11.31 -6.50
C THR A 58 -7.80 -10.28 -6.01
N THR A 59 -7.15 -10.58 -4.89
CA THR A 59 -6.10 -9.72 -4.35
C THR A 59 -4.86 -9.72 -5.24
N ALA A 60 -4.54 -10.83 -5.91
CA ALA A 60 -3.45 -10.89 -6.87
C ALA A 60 -3.70 -9.97 -8.06
N VAL A 61 -4.91 -9.99 -8.65
CA VAL A 61 -5.27 -9.13 -9.79
C VAL A 61 -5.18 -7.64 -9.41
N PHE A 62 -5.80 -7.24 -8.29
CA PHE A 62 -5.87 -5.82 -7.95
C PHE A 62 -4.58 -5.24 -7.37
N TRP A 63 -3.95 -5.96 -6.44
CA TRP A 63 -2.85 -5.42 -5.64
C TRP A 63 -1.47 -5.90 -6.09
N SER A 64 -1.36 -7.07 -6.71
CA SER A 64 -0.08 -7.60 -7.21
C SER A 64 0.11 -7.43 -8.71
N LEU A 65 -0.96 -7.40 -9.52
CA LEU A 65 -0.87 -7.17 -10.96
C LEU A 65 -1.16 -5.70 -11.30
N PHE A 66 -2.39 -5.23 -11.09
CA PHE A 66 -2.82 -3.93 -11.63
C PHE A 66 -2.05 -2.76 -11.01
N TRP A 67 -1.88 -2.75 -9.69
CA TRP A 67 -1.20 -1.66 -9.02
C TRP A 67 0.30 -1.54 -9.41
N PRO A 68 1.18 -2.52 -9.13
CA PRO A 68 2.61 -2.37 -9.42
C PRO A 68 2.91 -2.39 -10.92
N LEU A 69 2.39 -3.37 -11.68
CA LEU A 69 2.77 -3.56 -13.08
C LEU A 69 2.15 -2.48 -13.96
N PHE A 70 0.85 -2.28 -13.87
CA PHE A 70 0.18 -1.34 -14.75
C PHE A 70 0.24 0.10 -14.24
N VAL A 71 0.05 0.37 -12.96
CA VAL A 71 -0.01 1.76 -12.46
C VAL A 71 1.39 2.34 -12.21
N VAL A 72 2.34 1.60 -11.63
CA VAL A 72 3.64 2.19 -11.30
C VAL A 72 4.64 2.04 -12.46
N VAL A 73 4.85 0.82 -12.95
CA VAL A 73 5.90 0.52 -13.96
C VAL A 73 5.54 1.01 -15.36
N SER A 74 4.31 0.74 -15.83
CA SER A 74 3.93 1.15 -17.18
C SER A 74 3.86 2.68 -17.32
N LEU A 75 3.42 3.37 -16.25
CA LEU A 75 3.19 4.81 -16.30
C LEU A 75 4.46 5.65 -16.23
N SER A 76 5.45 5.21 -15.46
CA SER A 76 6.77 5.83 -15.47
C SER A 76 7.46 5.68 -16.83
N THR A 77 7.14 4.61 -17.57
CA THR A 77 7.81 4.29 -18.83
C THR A 77 7.07 4.91 -20.03
N PHE A 78 5.84 4.48 -20.27
CA PHE A 78 5.04 4.85 -21.44
C PHE A 78 4.01 5.96 -21.15
N GLY A 79 4.12 6.64 -20.02
CA GLY A 79 3.13 7.65 -19.63
C GLY A 79 1.79 6.99 -19.41
N ARG A 80 0.68 7.67 -19.69
CA ARG A 80 -0.67 7.23 -19.29
C ARG A 80 -1.28 6.05 -20.05
N VAL A 81 -0.48 5.16 -20.63
CA VAL A 81 -0.96 4.03 -21.44
C VAL A 81 -1.96 3.17 -20.67
N PHE A 82 -1.77 2.95 -19.36
CA PHE A 82 -2.75 2.21 -18.57
C PHE A 82 -4.15 2.84 -18.60
N CYS A 83 -4.26 4.18 -18.61
CA CYS A 83 -5.56 4.86 -18.72
C CYS A 83 -6.27 4.56 -20.06
N GLY A 84 -5.51 4.16 -21.09
CA GLY A 84 -6.02 3.80 -22.40
C GLY A 84 -6.60 2.39 -22.44
N ILE A 85 -6.13 1.50 -21.55
CA ILE A 85 -6.60 0.11 -21.43
C ILE A 85 -7.41 -0.15 -20.16
N CYS A 86 -7.52 0.82 -19.25
CA CYS A 86 -8.20 0.61 -17.98
C CYS A 86 -9.70 0.36 -18.20
N PRO A 87 -10.32 -0.53 -17.37
CA PRO A 87 -11.74 -0.89 -17.49
C PRO A 87 -12.67 0.32 -17.50
N HIS A 88 -12.48 1.27 -16.58
CA HIS A 88 -13.33 2.47 -16.49
C HIS A 88 -13.21 3.37 -17.71
N GLY A 89 -11.98 3.62 -18.20
CA GLY A 89 -11.75 4.44 -19.38
C GLY A 89 -12.34 3.80 -20.65
N PHE A 90 -12.19 2.48 -20.77
CA PHE A 90 -12.76 1.70 -21.85
C PHE A 90 -14.29 1.71 -21.85
N MET A 91 -14.96 1.54 -20.70
CA MET A 91 -16.42 1.66 -20.62
C MET A 91 -16.87 3.11 -20.89
N GLY A 92 -16.19 4.08 -20.27
CA GLY A 92 -16.55 5.49 -20.32
C GLY A 92 -16.61 6.06 -21.74
N LYS A 93 -15.68 5.66 -22.63
CA LYS A 93 -15.67 6.17 -24.02
C LYS A 93 -16.88 5.73 -24.85
N TYR A 94 -17.60 4.69 -24.43
CA TYR A 94 -18.86 4.28 -25.04
C TYR A 94 -20.05 4.89 -24.31
N ILE A 95 -20.08 4.79 -22.97
CA ILE A 95 -21.19 5.31 -22.15
C ILE A 95 -21.40 6.81 -22.41
N THR A 96 -20.31 7.59 -22.46
CA THR A 96 -20.40 9.06 -22.66
C THR A 96 -20.96 9.46 -24.03
N LYS A 97 -20.94 8.56 -25.03
CA LYS A 97 -21.52 8.81 -26.36
C LYS A 97 -23.03 8.66 -26.39
N PHE A 98 -23.60 7.84 -25.51
CA PHE A 98 -25.03 7.53 -25.44
C PHE A 98 -25.72 8.15 -24.22
N GLY A 99 -24.97 8.56 -23.20
CA GLY A 99 -25.49 9.20 -22.00
C GLY A 99 -26.12 10.58 -22.23
N LEU A 100 -26.50 11.24 -21.15
CA LEU A 100 -27.20 12.54 -21.12
C LEU A 100 -26.36 13.71 -21.65
N LYS A 101 -25.04 13.54 -21.78
CA LYS A 101 -24.09 14.53 -22.32
C LYS A 101 -24.14 15.90 -21.63
N LYS A 102 -24.50 15.95 -20.35
CA LYS A 102 -24.50 17.20 -19.57
C LYS A 102 -23.07 17.71 -19.41
N ASN A 103 -22.91 19.03 -19.35
CA ASN A 103 -21.66 19.62 -18.91
C ASN A 103 -21.47 19.37 -17.41
N MET A 104 -20.26 19.02 -17.00
CA MET A 104 -19.96 18.89 -15.58
C MET A 104 -20.09 20.25 -14.88
N PRO A 105 -20.84 20.38 -13.78
CA PRO A 105 -20.97 21.64 -13.07
C PRO A 105 -19.62 22.08 -12.52
N LYS A 106 -19.39 23.40 -12.41
CA LYS A 106 -18.10 23.97 -11.99
C LYS A 106 -17.59 23.39 -10.66
N ALA A 107 -18.49 23.08 -9.73
CA ALA A 107 -18.16 22.46 -8.44
C ALA A 107 -17.52 21.07 -8.60
N LEU A 108 -18.03 20.25 -9.54
CA LEU A 108 -17.51 18.90 -9.80
C LEU A 108 -16.38 18.89 -10.82
N ALA A 109 -16.26 19.91 -11.67
CA ALA A 109 -15.18 20.08 -12.64
C ALA A 109 -13.85 20.50 -11.97
N ASN A 110 -13.52 19.88 -10.83
CA ASN A 110 -12.39 20.22 -9.99
C ASN A 110 -11.46 18.99 -9.81
N PRO A 111 -10.23 19.01 -10.36
CA PRO A 111 -9.29 17.89 -10.26
C PRO A 111 -8.77 17.63 -8.84
N PHE A 112 -9.00 18.53 -7.89
CA PHE A 112 -8.70 18.29 -6.47
C PHE A 112 -9.61 17.22 -5.87
N ILE A 113 -10.83 17.00 -6.38
CA ILE A 113 -11.73 15.96 -5.87
C ILE A 113 -11.05 14.59 -5.93
N GLY A 114 -10.47 14.23 -7.08
CA GLY A 114 -9.69 13.00 -7.19
C GLY A 114 -8.52 12.93 -6.20
N VAL A 115 -7.80 14.04 -5.99
CA VAL A 115 -6.70 14.10 -5.00
C VAL A 115 -7.21 13.87 -3.58
N PHE A 116 -8.33 14.49 -3.19
CA PHE A 116 -8.95 14.28 -1.88
C PHE A 116 -9.44 12.84 -1.71
N LEU A 117 -10.08 12.26 -2.72
CA LEU A 117 -10.49 10.85 -2.69
C LEU A 117 -9.29 9.91 -2.56
N LEU A 118 -8.17 10.23 -3.20
CA LEU A 118 -6.95 9.44 -3.09
C LEU A 118 -6.32 9.55 -1.68
N ILE A 119 -6.23 10.76 -1.12
CA ILE A 119 -5.60 10.97 0.18
C ILE A 119 -6.51 10.53 1.34
N LEU A 120 -7.77 10.99 1.36
CA LEU A 120 -8.71 10.71 2.44
C LEU A 120 -9.46 9.39 2.23
N GLY A 121 -9.90 9.12 1.00
CA GLY A 121 -10.65 7.91 0.68
C GLY A 121 -9.76 6.67 0.68
N PHE A 122 -8.54 6.75 0.15
CA PHE A 122 -7.64 5.59 0.07
C PHE A 122 -6.56 5.60 1.16
N TRP A 123 -5.64 6.57 1.16
CA TRP A 123 -4.45 6.51 2.04
C TRP A 123 -4.77 6.65 3.53
N LEU A 124 -5.64 7.58 3.91
CA LEU A 124 -6.07 7.71 5.30
C LEU A 124 -6.73 6.42 5.79
N VAL A 125 -7.67 5.87 5.04
CA VAL A 125 -8.33 4.60 5.40
C VAL A 125 -7.32 3.45 5.45
N TYR A 126 -6.35 3.40 4.54
CA TYR A 126 -5.30 2.37 4.56
C TYR A 126 -4.47 2.43 5.85
N TYR A 127 -4.10 3.62 6.31
CA TYR A 127 -3.27 3.78 7.51
C TYR A 127 -4.06 3.73 8.82
N VAL A 128 -5.36 4.02 8.81
CA VAL A 128 -6.23 3.90 9.99
C VAL A 128 -6.76 2.47 10.11
N TYR A 129 -7.19 1.87 9.00
CA TYR A 129 -7.79 0.54 8.92
C TYR A 129 -7.09 -0.31 7.84
N PRO A 130 -5.89 -0.86 8.11
CA PRO A 130 -5.14 -1.62 7.11
C PRO A 130 -5.89 -2.81 6.50
N GLN A 131 -6.89 -3.34 7.20
CA GLN A 131 -7.71 -4.47 6.70
C GLN A 131 -8.79 -4.05 5.70
N ALA A 132 -9.09 -2.75 5.58
CA ALA A 132 -10.16 -2.22 4.72
C ALA A 132 -9.98 -2.55 3.23
N TYR A 133 -8.77 -2.92 2.79
CA TYR A 133 -8.46 -3.23 1.40
C TYR A 133 -7.79 -4.59 1.20
N LYS A 134 -7.56 -5.34 2.27
CA LYS A 134 -6.72 -6.55 2.23
C LYS A 134 -7.50 -7.81 1.88
N THR A 135 -8.81 -7.87 2.07
CA THR A 135 -9.60 -9.06 1.73
C THR A 135 -10.14 -9.02 0.29
N PRO A 136 -10.35 -10.18 -0.35
CA PRO A 136 -11.01 -10.26 -1.66
C PRO A 136 -12.35 -9.54 -1.71
N PHE A 137 -13.18 -9.71 -0.68
CA PHE A 137 -14.45 -9.02 -0.57
C PHE A 137 -14.29 -7.50 -0.54
N ALA A 138 -13.42 -6.99 0.35
CA ALA A 138 -13.25 -5.56 0.51
C ALA A 138 -12.65 -4.90 -0.75
N ALA A 139 -11.70 -5.57 -1.41
CA ALA A 139 -11.18 -5.14 -2.71
C ALA A 139 -12.29 -5.10 -3.77
N SER A 140 -13.13 -6.14 -3.84
CA SER A 140 -14.23 -6.22 -4.80
C SER A 140 -15.27 -5.12 -4.58
N ILE A 141 -15.66 -4.87 -3.33
CA ILE A 141 -16.59 -3.77 -3.00
C ILE A 141 -15.98 -2.42 -3.36
N LEU A 142 -14.70 -2.17 -3.06
CA LEU A 142 -14.02 -0.94 -3.45
C LEU A 142 -14.08 -0.72 -4.97
N PHE A 143 -13.66 -1.71 -5.76
CA PHE A 143 -13.64 -1.59 -7.22
C PHE A 143 -15.05 -1.56 -7.82
N LEU A 144 -16.03 -2.23 -7.21
CA LEU A 144 -17.43 -2.17 -7.62
C LEU A 144 -18.00 -0.77 -7.39
N VAL A 145 -17.78 -0.16 -6.22
CA VAL A 145 -18.24 1.21 -5.90
C VAL A 145 -17.59 2.23 -6.85
N LEU A 146 -16.28 2.11 -7.08
CA LEU A 146 -15.57 2.97 -8.04
C LEU A 146 -16.10 2.79 -9.47
N THR A 147 -16.47 1.56 -9.84
CA THR A 147 -17.07 1.26 -11.16
C THR A 147 -18.46 1.86 -11.30
N PHE A 148 -19.30 1.69 -10.29
CA PHE A 148 -20.63 2.28 -10.25
C PHE A 148 -20.54 3.81 -10.37
N LEU A 149 -19.67 4.45 -9.57
CA LEU A 149 -19.43 5.89 -9.64
C LEU A 149 -18.97 6.33 -11.03
N ALA A 150 -18.02 5.59 -11.63
CA ALA A 150 -17.55 5.88 -12.98
C ALA A 150 -18.67 5.81 -14.02
N VAL A 151 -19.47 4.74 -14.01
CA VAL A 151 -20.61 4.54 -14.92
C VAL A 151 -21.63 5.67 -14.79
N VAL A 152 -22.04 6.01 -13.56
CA VAL A 152 -22.98 7.12 -13.29
C VAL A 152 -22.45 8.44 -13.87
N PHE A 153 -21.18 8.77 -13.60
CA PHE A 153 -20.60 10.02 -14.09
C PHE A 153 -20.46 10.03 -15.62
N PHE A 154 -20.10 8.92 -16.26
CA PHE A 154 -20.04 8.84 -17.72
C PHE A 154 -21.42 8.87 -18.37
N ALA A 155 -22.44 8.33 -17.72
CA ALA A 155 -23.82 8.35 -18.19
C ALA A 155 -24.42 9.76 -18.13
N ILE A 156 -24.04 10.56 -17.13
CA ILE A 156 -24.56 11.92 -16.96
C ILE A 156 -23.74 12.95 -17.75
N TYR A 157 -22.41 12.88 -17.67
CA TYR A 157 -21.50 13.93 -18.15
C TYR A 157 -20.71 13.52 -19.39
N LYS A 158 -20.53 14.48 -20.32
CA LYS A 158 -19.71 14.29 -21.53
C LYS A 158 -18.20 14.40 -21.26
N ASP A 159 -17.41 14.19 -22.30
CA ASP A 159 -15.96 14.48 -22.38
C ASP A 159 -15.12 13.76 -21.30
N MET A 160 -15.49 12.54 -20.92
CA MET A 160 -14.79 11.73 -19.91
C MET A 160 -14.67 12.42 -18.54
N GLY A 161 -15.72 13.13 -18.10
CA GLY A 161 -15.72 13.92 -16.87
C GLY A 161 -15.23 13.19 -15.61
N TYR A 162 -15.56 11.90 -15.44
CA TYR A 162 -15.05 11.09 -14.32
C TYR A 162 -13.52 11.04 -14.29
N CYS A 163 -12.88 10.68 -15.42
CA CYS A 163 -11.42 10.60 -15.52
C CYS A 163 -10.75 11.96 -15.28
N LYS A 164 -11.42 13.07 -15.64
CA LYS A 164 -10.88 14.42 -15.51
C LYS A 164 -10.92 14.94 -14.06
N SER A 165 -11.97 14.62 -13.31
CA SER A 165 -12.21 15.31 -12.02
C SER A 165 -12.39 14.38 -10.83
N ILE A 166 -12.95 13.19 -11.02
CA ILE A 166 -13.42 12.33 -9.91
C ILE A 166 -12.49 11.13 -9.69
N CYS A 167 -11.93 10.56 -10.75
CA CYS A 167 -11.04 9.41 -10.65
C CYS A 167 -9.89 9.70 -9.67
N PRO A 168 -9.74 8.92 -8.57
CA PRO A 168 -8.77 9.23 -7.51
C PRO A 168 -7.34 9.35 -8.03
N ILE A 169 -6.97 8.48 -8.97
CA ILE A 169 -5.63 8.49 -9.57
C ILE A 169 -5.50 9.48 -10.73
N GLY A 170 -6.59 10.04 -11.28
CA GLY A 170 -6.58 10.80 -12.55
C GLY A 170 -5.58 11.97 -12.55
N THR A 171 -5.60 12.79 -11.49
CA THR A 171 -4.66 13.92 -11.33
C THR A 171 -3.21 13.48 -11.14
N LEU A 172 -2.98 12.31 -10.54
CA LEU A 172 -1.66 11.73 -10.42
C LEU A 172 -1.15 11.24 -11.78
N MET A 173 -2.01 10.58 -12.57
CA MET A 173 -1.67 10.07 -13.92
C MET A 173 -1.22 11.22 -14.83
N ARG A 174 -1.96 12.35 -14.82
CA ARG A 174 -1.35 13.69 -14.64
C ARG A 174 0.14 13.85 -14.91
N GLY A 175 0.83 13.77 -13.78
CA GLY A 175 2.26 13.94 -13.65
C GLY A 175 3.09 12.83 -14.27
N PHE A 176 2.64 11.57 -14.21
CA PHE A 176 3.35 10.46 -14.84
C PHE A 176 3.60 10.71 -16.32
N GLY A 177 2.58 11.20 -17.05
CA GLY A 177 2.72 11.58 -18.46
C GLY A 177 3.70 12.73 -18.73
N LYS A 178 4.14 13.48 -17.72
CA LYS A 178 5.18 14.52 -17.88
C LYS A 178 6.59 14.01 -17.63
N ILE A 179 6.74 12.89 -16.91
CA ILE A 179 8.02 12.25 -16.60
C ILE A 179 8.35 11.14 -17.60
N SER A 180 7.34 10.54 -18.22
CA SER A 180 7.49 9.42 -19.15
C SER A 180 8.45 9.65 -20.31
N PHE A 181 8.93 8.55 -20.87
CA PHE A 181 9.82 8.51 -22.04
C PHE A 181 9.07 8.62 -23.36
N THR A 182 7.77 8.89 -23.33
CA THR A 182 6.94 8.98 -24.52
C THR A 182 5.96 10.14 -24.45
N THR A 183 5.63 10.70 -25.61
CA THR A 183 4.62 11.76 -25.76
C THR A 183 3.82 11.58 -27.04
N LEU A 184 2.52 11.83 -26.96
CA LEU A 184 1.63 11.88 -28.12
C LEU A 184 1.61 13.29 -28.70
N GLY A 185 1.71 13.39 -30.02
CA GLY A 185 1.67 14.65 -30.74
C GLY A 185 1.26 14.43 -32.19
N THR A 186 1.59 15.38 -33.05
CA THR A 186 1.28 15.29 -34.49
C THR A 186 2.43 15.78 -35.34
N TYR A 187 2.52 15.29 -36.58
CA TYR A 187 3.38 15.90 -37.59
C TYR A 187 2.77 17.23 -38.05
N GLU A 188 3.41 18.34 -37.67
CA GLU A 188 2.91 19.69 -37.92
C GLU A 188 2.68 19.95 -39.41
N GLU A 189 3.64 19.57 -40.24
CA GLU A 189 3.58 19.73 -41.70
C GLU A 189 2.34 19.08 -42.31
N SER A 190 2.02 17.86 -41.89
CA SER A 190 0.85 17.12 -42.33
C SER A 190 -0.47 17.66 -41.77
N CYS A 191 -0.40 18.40 -40.64
CA CYS A 191 -1.58 19.03 -40.04
C CYS A 191 -1.91 20.40 -40.65
N LYS A 192 -0.94 21.10 -41.26
CA LYS A 192 -1.13 22.47 -41.81
C LYS A 192 -2.32 22.57 -42.77
N ASN A 193 -2.50 21.56 -43.62
CA ASN A 193 -3.56 21.53 -44.64
C ASN A 193 -4.75 20.63 -44.24
N CYS A 194 -4.85 20.22 -42.98
CA CYS A 194 -5.90 19.33 -42.52
C CYS A 194 -7.21 20.09 -42.23
N THR A 195 -8.27 19.78 -42.97
CA THR A 195 -9.61 20.35 -42.79
C THR A 195 -10.61 19.38 -42.15
N THR A 196 -10.27 18.08 -42.05
CA THR A 196 -11.20 17.03 -41.59
C THR A 196 -11.21 16.85 -40.07
N PHE A 197 -10.14 17.24 -39.36
CA PHE A 197 -10.00 17.15 -37.89
C PHE A 197 -10.37 15.79 -37.27
N GLU A 198 -10.22 14.69 -38.01
CA GLU A 198 -10.65 13.34 -37.58
C GLU A 198 -10.00 12.89 -36.27
N CYS A 199 -8.75 13.29 -36.02
CA CYS A 199 -8.06 12.97 -34.77
C CYS A 199 -8.73 13.62 -33.54
N ALA A 200 -9.33 14.81 -33.69
CA ALA A 200 -10.08 15.47 -32.63
C ALA A 200 -11.48 14.88 -32.50
N THR A 201 -12.16 14.62 -33.62
CA THR A 201 -13.49 13.98 -33.64
C THR A 201 -13.47 12.57 -33.02
N ALA A 202 -12.39 11.82 -33.22
CA ALA A 202 -12.21 10.50 -32.62
C ALA A 202 -11.91 10.53 -31.11
N CYS A 203 -11.54 11.69 -30.55
CA CYS A 203 -11.12 11.80 -29.16
C CYS A 203 -12.33 11.87 -28.21
N SER A 204 -12.58 10.79 -27.46
CA SER A 204 -13.67 10.71 -26.48
C SER A 204 -13.58 11.73 -25.33
N SER A 205 -12.39 12.26 -25.06
CA SER A 205 -12.16 13.33 -24.08
C SER A 205 -12.32 14.74 -24.65
N ASN A 206 -12.72 14.86 -25.94
CA ASN A 206 -12.86 16.12 -26.67
C ASN A 206 -11.58 16.97 -26.65
N LEU A 207 -10.42 16.30 -26.84
CA LEU A 207 -9.12 16.93 -26.93
C LEU A 207 -8.73 17.17 -28.39
N LYS A 208 -7.76 18.06 -28.60
CA LYS A 208 -7.24 18.42 -29.92
C LYS A 208 -5.78 17.96 -30.02
N PRO A 209 -5.50 16.72 -30.48
CA PRO A 209 -4.14 16.17 -30.50
C PRO A 209 -3.12 17.06 -31.23
N PHE A 210 -3.55 17.74 -32.29
CA PHE A 210 -2.73 18.67 -33.06
C PHE A 210 -2.25 19.92 -32.30
N THR A 211 -2.73 20.13 -31.06
CA THR A 211 -2.27 21.23 -30.19
C THR A 211 -1.28 20.80 -29.11
N PHE A 212 -1.04 19.50 -28.95
CA PHE A 212 -0.26 18.97 -27.82
C PHE A 212 1.19 19.42 -27.84
N ASP A 213 1.84 19.38 -29.00
CA ASP A 213 3.24 19.83 -29.18
C ASP A 213 3.36 21.34 -28.90
N LYS A 214 2.46 22.16 -29.46
CA LYS A 214 2.42 23.62 -29.25
C LYS A 214 2.17 24.00 -27.79
N ARG A 215 1.30 23.27 -27.09
CA ARG A 215 1.00 23.49 -25.67
C ARG A 215 2.03 22.89 -24.72
N ASN A 216 2.95 22.07 -25.25
CA ASN A 216 3.87 21.26 -24.46
C ASN A 216 3.15 20.48 -23.34
N SER A 217 1.96 19.94 -23.66
CA SER A 217 1.11 19.25 -22.69
C SER A 217 0.05 18.42 -23.37
N ILE A 218 0.03 17.12 -23.05
CA ILE A 218 -1.02 16.19 -23.45
C ILE A 218 -2.23 16.21 -22.49
N THR A 219 -2.21 17.10 -21.47
CA THR A 219 -3.31 17.41 -20.53
C THR A 219 -4.09 16.21 -20.00
N ASP A 220 -5.32 15.98 -20.47
CA ASP A 220 -6.25 14.92 -20.04
C ASP A 220 -6.21 13.68 -20.95
N CYS A 221 -5.26 13.60 -21.88
CA CYS A 221 -5.15 12.47 -22.79
C CYS A 221 -4.91 11.18 -21.98
N THR A 222 -5.74 10.16 -22.26
CA THR A 222 -5.65 8.84 -21.64
C THR A 222 -4.81 7.87 -22.48
N LEU A 223 -4.25 8.30 -23.61
CA LEU A 223 -3.46 7.44 -24.51
C LEU A 223 -4.25 6.19 -24.99
N CYS A 224 -5.55 6.33 -25.27
CA CYS A 224 -6.39 5.26 -25.81
C CYS A 224 -6.15 4.92 -27.30
N MET A 225 -5.33 5.73 -27.99
CA MET A 225 -4.95 5.57 -29.40
C MET A 225 -6.10 5.64 -30.43
N ASP A 226 -7.30 6.07 -30.03
CA ASP A 226 -8.43 6.23 -30.97
C ASP A 226 -8.12 7.29 -32.04
N CYS A 227 -7.42 8.38 -31.66
CA CYS A 227 -7.01 9.42 -32.59
C CYS A 227 -5.92 8.99 -33.59
N SER A 228 -5.02 8.07 -33.21
CA SER A 228 -3.99 7.55 -34.12
C SER A 228 -4.55 6.51 -35.07
N SER A 229 -5.62 5.81 -34.68
CA SER A 229 -6.39 4.96 -35.59
C SER A 229 -7.18 5.77 -36.62
N ALA A 230 -7.51 7.03 -36.32
CA ALA A 230 -8.30 7.90 -37.19
C ALA A 230 -7.44 8.77 -38.13
N CYS A 231 -6.18 9.02 -37.81
CA CYS A 231 -5.33 9.95 -38.57
C CYS A 231 -3.86 9.56 -38.52
N GLU A 232 -3.24 9.36 -39.68
CA GLU A 232 -1.84 8.94 -39.78
C GLU A 232 -0.84 10.02 -39.33
N ALA A 233 -1.25 11.30 -39.30
CA ALA A 233 -0.42 12.39 -38.81
C ALA A 233 -0.19 12.36 -37.29
N VAL A 234 -0.96 11.57 -36.54
CA VAL A 234 -0.72 11.36 -35.11
C VAL A 234 0.57 10.56 -34.93
N SER A 235 1.42 11.04 -34.04
CA SER A 235 2.71 10.47 -33.71
C SER A 235 2.75 10.11 -32.22
N PHE A 236 3.43 9.03 -31.89
CA PHE A 236 3.69 8.67 -30.50
C PHE A 236 5.19 8.50 -30.35
N LYS A 237 5.87 9.52 -29.85
CA LYS A 237 7.33 9.65 -29.94
C LYS A 237 8.01 9.21 -28.66
N LEU A 238 9.13 8.51 -28.78
CA LEU A 238 10.13 8.38 -27.73
C LEU A 238 10.84 9.72 -27.53
N VAL A 239 10.89 10.16 -26.28
CA VAL A 239 11.48 11.42 -25.84
C VAL A 239 12.34 11.20 -24.59
N PRO A 240 13.33 12.06 -24.32
CA PRO A 240 14.03 12.03 -23.05
C PRO A 240 13.03 12.13 -21.87
N PRO A 241 13.28 11.42 -20.76
CA PRO A 241 12.39 11.48 -19.60
C PRO A 241 12.25 12.92 -19.13
N SER A 242 11.08 13.28 -18.64
CA SER A 242 10.80 14.62 -18.10
C SER A 242 10.97 15.78 -19.09
N GLN A 243 11.03 15.54 -20.41
CA GLN A 243 11.20 16.60 -21.41
C GLN A 243 10.17 17.73 -21.25
N SER A 244 8.92 17.38 -20.96
CA SER A 244 7.83 18.35 -20.72
C SER A 244 8.13 19.27 -19.53
N LEU A 245 8.83 18.77 -18.49
CA LEU A 245 9.18 19.52 -17.28
C LEU A 245 10.34 20.49 -17.47
N PHE A 246 11.13 20.35 -18.54
CA PHE A 246 12.22 21.27 -18.87
C PHE A 246 11.78 22.45 -19.75
N LYS A 247 10.50 22.50 -20.12
CA LYS A 247 9.90 23.58 -20.91
C LYS A 247 8.74 24.22 -20.14
N LYS A 248 8.33 25.41 -20.57
CA LYS A 248 7.13 26.08 -20.04
C LYS A 248 5.87 25.37 -20.54
N PHE A 249 4.86 25.28 -19.69
CA PHE A 249 3.54 24.75 -20.01
C PHE A 249 2.52 25.32 -19.02
N GLN A 250 1.22 25.17 -19.32
CA GLN A 250 0.17 25.58 -18.41
C GLN A 250 0.15 24.68 -17.17
N THR A 251 0.48 25.25 -16.01
CA THR A 251 0.54 24.53 -14.74
C THR A 251 -0.87 24.20 -14.23
N GLN A 252 -1.00 23.04 -13.57
CA GLN A 252 -2.22 22.64 -12.88
C GLN A 252 -1.91 22.53 -11.38
N LYS A 253 -2.59 23.34 -10.57
CA LYS A 253 -2.35 23.38 -9.11
C LYS A 253 -2.52 22.01 -8.45
N ALA A 254 -3.54 21.25 -8.89
CA ALA A 254 -3.83 19.93 -8.35
C ALA A 254 -2.72 18.90 -8.61
N GLU A 255 -1.96 19.02 -9.71
CA GLU A 255 -0.82 18.13 -9.99
C GLU A 255 0.30 18.32 -8.97
N VAL A 256 0.64 19.59 -8.66
CA VAL A 256 1.68 19.92 -7.68
C VAL A 256 1.28 19.42 -6.29
N TRP A 257 0.04 19.67 -5.87
CA TRP A 257 -0.47 19.15 -4.60
C TRP A 257 -0.54 17.62 -4.58
N ALA A 258 -0.90 16.97 -5.69
CA ALA A 258 -0.85 15.51 -5.77
C ALA A 258 0.57 14.98 -5.54
N PHE A 259 1.61 15.59 -6.13
CA PHE A 259 2.99 15.15 -5.86
C PHE A 259 3.39 15.33 -4.40
N ILE A 260 3.06 16.47 -3.80
CA ILE A 260 3.38 16.77 -2.40
C ILE A 260 2.69 15.77 -1.47
N LEU A 261 1.37 15.63 -1.59
CA LEU A 261 0.57 14.78 -0.70
C LEU A 261 0.84 13.29 -0.92
N ILE A 262 1.10 12.85 -2.16
CA ILE A 262 1.44 11.44 -2.42
C ILE A 262 2.86 11.10 -1.97
N THR A 263 3.81 12.03 -2.09
CA THR A 263 5.15 11.85 -1.50
C THR A 263 5.04 11.72 0.03
N ALA A 264 4.17 12.51 0.67
CA ALA A 264 3.89 12.36 2.09
C ALA A 264 3.23 11.01 2.41
N ALA A 265 2.12 10.68 1.75
CA ALA A 265 1.29 9.50 2.04
C ALA A 265 2.01 8.18 1.77
N ILE A 266 2.81 8.10 0.71
CA ILE A 266 3.46 6.85 0.33
C ILE A 266 4.88 6.88 0.84
N THR A 267 5.71 7.74 0.28
CA THR A 267 7.15 7.65 0.44
C THR A 267 7.61 7.94 1.87
N ILE A 268 7.10 9.02 2.48
CA ILE A 268 7.51 9.46 3.83
C ILE A 268 6.77 8.66 4.90
N THR A 269 5.45 8.47 4.78
CA THR A 269 4.69 7.66 5.75
C THR A 269 5.16 6.20 5.77
N MET A 270 5.45 5.57 4.62
CA MET A 270 6.01 4.22 4.61
C MET A 270 7.38 4.16 5.27
N SER A 271 8.19 5.22 5.13
CA SER A 271 9.47 5.31 5.81
C SER A 271 9.30 5.43 7.33
N PHE A 272 8.31 6.18 7.81
CA PHE A 272 8.01 6.33 9.25
C PHE A 272 7.39 5.06 9.86
N HIS A 273 6.35 4.52 9.24
CA HIS A 273 5.58 3.38 9.77
C HIS A 273 6.28 2.05 9.50
N HIS A 274 6.61 1.74 8.25
CA HIS A 274 7.08 0.40 7.88
C HIS A 274 8.60 0.24 7.96
N ALA A 275 9.37 1.25 7.57
CA ALA A 275 10.83 1.15 7.63
C ALA A 275 11.33 1.41 9.06
N LEU A 276 11.16 2.63 9.57
CA LEU A 276 11.65 3.01 10.89
C LEU A 276 10.90 2.31 12.04
N GLY A 277 9.65 1.90 11.83
CA GLY A 277 8.92 1.06 12.78
C GLY A 277 9.52 -0.34 13.02
N ARG A 278 10.50 -0.76 12.21
CA ARG A 278 11.24 -2.03 12.38
C ARG A 278 12.63 -1.86 13.00
N VAL A 279 13.03 -0.65 13.36
CA VAL A 279 14.31 -0.38 14.04
C VAL A 279 14.13 -0.53 15.55
N ALA A 280 15.13 -1.04 16.29
CA ALA A 280 15.01 -1.30 17.72
C ALA A 280 14.53 -0.10 18.56
N ILE A 281 14.86 1.13 18.15
CA ILE A 281 14.42 2.38 18.80
C ILE A 281 13.07 2.91 18.30
N ALA A 282 12.27 2.09 17.58
CA ALA A 282 11.03 2.52 16.96
C ALA A 282 10.06 3.20 17.94
N SER A 283 10.00 2.72 19.19
CA SER A 283 9.15 3.29 20.23
C SER A 283 9.47 4.74 20.54
N GLU A 284 10.71 5.20 20.36
CA GLU A 284 11.13 6.55 20.71
C GLU A 284 10.71 7.61 19.69
N TYR A 285 10.27 7.20 18.50
CA TYR A 285 9.91 8.16 17.46
C TYR A 285 8.67 8.98 17.83
N PRO A 286 8.64 10.30 17.54
CA PRO A 286 7.52 11.17 17.91
C PRO A 286 6.15 10.70 17.40
N TRP A 287 6.10 10.18 16.17
CA TRP A 287 4.84 9.66 15.62
C TRP A 287 4.40 8.36 16.30
N VAL A 288 5.33 7.54 16.79
CA VAL A 288 4.98 6.32 17.55
C VAL A 288 4.46 6.71 18.93
N GLN A 289 5.16 7.59 19.65
CA GLN A 289 4.72 8.11 20.95
C GLN A 289 3.35 8.79 20.86
N PHE A 290 3.13 9.64 19.86
CA PHE A 290 1.83 10.27 19.66
C PHE A 290 0.74 9.26 19.29
N GLY A 291 1.06 8.22 18.49
CA GLY A 291 0.13 7.15 18.18
C GLY A 291 -0.28 6.36 19.41
N LEU A 292 0.66 6.04 20.31
CA LEU A 292 0.39 5.36 21.57
C LEU A 292 -0.46 6.23 22.52
N TYR A 293 -0.18 7.53 22.58
CA TYR A 293 -1.00 8.49 23.32
C TYR A 293 -2.45 8.52 22.80
N LEU A 294 -2.64 8.60 21.47
CA LEU A 294 -3.98 8.55 20.87
C LEU A 294 -4.71 7.24 21.15
N GLN A 295 -3.98 6.12 21.12
CA GLN A 295 -4.53 4.81 21.44
C GLN A 295 -5.06 4.77 22.88
N GLU A 296 -4.33 5.34 23.83
CA GLU A 296 -4.73 5.43 25.24
C GLU A 296 -5.94 6.37 25.44
N ALA A 297 -5.95 7.51 24.75
CA ALA A 297 -7.00 8.51 24.89
C ALA A 297 -8.34 8.10 24.27
N VAL A 298 -8.33 7.42 23.11
CA VAL A 298 -9.55 7.14 22.31
C VAL A 298 -10.00 5.69 22.42
N ALA A 299 -9.05 4.74 22.50
CA ALA A 299 -9.27 3.30 22.72
C ALA A 299 -10.31 2.60 21.82
N ILE A 300 -10.57 3.09 20.60
CA ILE A 300 -11.37 2.38 19.58
C ILE A 300 -10.58 1.19 19.03
N ASN A 301 -11.22 0.02 19.04
CA ASN A 301 -10.64 -1.22 18.52
C ASN A 301 -10.54 -1.21 16.99
N GLY A 302 -9.47 -1.82 16.46
CA GLY A 302 -9.27 -2.01 15.02
C GLY A 302 -8.56 -0.86 14.29
N ILE A 303 -8.30 0.26 14.99
CA ILE A 303 -7.52 1.39 14.45
C ILE A 303 -6.02 1.13 14.63
N ASP A 304 -5.25 1.36 13.57
CA ASP A 304 -3.79 1.48 13.62
C ASP A 304 -3.40 2.94 13.95
N TYR A 305 -3.35 3.26 15.24
CA TYR A 305 -3.05 4.62 15.72
C TYR A 305 -1.64 5.08 15.34
N ILE A 306 -0.68 4.16 15.29
CA ILE A 306 0.69 4.46 14.89
C ILE A 306 0.74 4.79 13.40
N GLY A 307 0.02 4.02 12.56
CA GLY A 307 -0.09 4.30 11.14
C GLY A 307 -0.78 5.64 10.85
N PHE A 308 -1.89 5.92 11.53
CA PHE A 308 -2.55 7.22 11.44
C PHE A 308 -1.63 8.38 11.86
N SER A 309 -0.97 8.25 13.00
CA SER A 309 -0.02 9.25 13.50
C SER A 309 1.15 9.45 12.52
N ALA A 310 1.72 8.37 12.00
CA ALA A 310 2.79 8.44 11.01
C ALA A 310 2.36 9.21 9.75
N LEU A 311 1.12 8.99 9.28
CA LEU A 311 0.56 9.74 8.15
C LEU A 311 0.43 11.23 8.47
N LEU A 312 -0.07 11.58 9.66
CA LEU A 312 -0.17 12.98 10.09
C LEU A 312 1.19 13.67 10.16
N PHE A 313 2.18 13.05 10.79
CA PHE A 313 3.54 13.59 10.88
C PHE A 313 4.19 13.70 9.50
N ALA A 314 3.99 12.72 8.63
CA ALA A 314 4.50 12.76 7.25
C ALA A 314 3.86 13.90 6.45
N MET A 315 2.55 14.09 6.55
CA MET A 315 1.83 15.20 5.90
C MET A 315 2.33 16.56 6.40
N SER A 316 2.37 16.75 7.72
CA SER A 316 2.78 18.00 8.35
C SER A 316 4.23 18.36 8.01
N SER A 317 5.16 17.42 8.15
CA SER A 317 6.58 17.65 7.81
C SER A 317 6.76 17.94 6.32
N THR A 318 6.10 17.19 5.43
CA THR A 318 6.17 17.42 3.98
C THR A 318 5.66 18.80 3.59
N ILE A 319 4.48 19.19 4.08
CA ILE A 319 3.89 20.50 3.79
C ILE A 319 4.78 21.60 4.37
N PHE A 320 5.32 21.42 5.59
CA PHE A 320 6.23 22.37 6.22
C PHE A 320 7.47 22.62 5.37
N PHE A 321 8.20 21.57 4.96
CA PHE A 321 9.43 21.72 4.17
C PHE A 321 9.15 22.32 2.78
N VAL A 322 8.04 21.96 2.13
CA VAL A 322 7.68 22.55 0.84
C VAL A 322 7.30 24.02 1.01
N TYR A 323 6.41 24.34 1.93
CA TYR A 323 5.89 25.70 2.08
C TYR A 323 6.98 26.67 2.55
N SER A 324 7.74 26.31 3.58
CA SER A 324 8.86 27.13 4.08
C SER A 324 9.96 27.30 3.02
N GLY A 325 10.36 26.21 2.35
CA GLY A 325 11.36 26.24 1.30
C GLY A 325 10.95 27.11 0.10
N MET A 326 9.72 26.96 -0.37
CA MET A 326 9.17 27.77 -1.48
C MET A 326 8.97 29.23 -1.07
N TYR A 327 8.63 29.50 0.20
CA TYR A 327 8.49 30.86 0.71
C TYR A 327 9.82 31.59 0.70
N ILE A 328 10.87 30.98 1.24
CA ILE A 328 12.23 31.54 1.21
C ILE A 328 12.71 31.72 -0.24
N ALA A 329 12.47 30.72 -1.11
CA ALA A 329 12.80 30.81 -2.53
C ALA A 329 12.07 31.97 -3.22
N SER A 330 10.81 32.23 -2.88
CA SER A 330 10.05 33.37 -3.43
C SER A 330 10.65 34.72 -3.04
N LYS A 331 11.13 34.86 -1.80
CA LYS A 331 11.82 36.07 -1.33
C LYS A 331 13.17 36.24 -2.01
N ALA A 332 13.94 35.16 -2.15
CA ALA A 332 15.23 35.19 -2.84
C ALA A 332 15.07 35.57 -4.33
N LEU A 333 14.08 35.02 -5.02
CA LEU A 333 13.79 35.31 -6.44
C LEU A 333 13.07 36.65 -6.66
N LYS A 334 12.58 37.30 -5.60
CA LYS A 334 11.71 38.49 -5.67
C LYS A 334 10.50 38.27 -6.57
N GLU A 335 9.86 37.12 -6.44
CA GLU A 335 8.74 36.68 -7.28
C GLU A 335 7.54 36.27 -6.42
N ASP A 336 6.35 36.26 -7.03
CA ASP A 336 5.13 35.82 -6.34
C ASP A 336 5.25 34.38 -5.84
N PHE A 337 4.84 34.15 -4.59
CA PHE A 337 4.92 32.84 -3.95
C PHE A 337 4.16 31.77 -4.74
N SER A 338 2.95 32.06 -5.22
CA SER A 338 2.14 31.10 -5.98
C SER A 338 2.83 30.74 -7.30
N LYS A 339 3.39 31.73 -8.01
CA LYS A 339 4.17 31.50 -9.23
C LYS A 339 5.39 30.61 -8.96
N VAL A 340 6.15 30.87 -7.89
CA VAL A 340 7.31 30.05 -7.49
C VAL A 340 6.87 28.63 -7.13
N PHE A 341 5.88 28.50 -6.24
CA PHE A 341 5.36 27.23 -5.75
C PHE A 341 4.86 26.33 -6.88
N TYR A 342 4.02 26.84 -7.78
CA TYR A 342 3.45 26.03 -8.86
C TYR A 342 4.39 25.85 -10.05
N THR A 343 5.43 26.67 -10.17
CA THR A 343 6.47 26.44 -11.18
C THR A 343 7.46 25.38 -10.68
N LEU A 344 8.04 25.56 -9.49
CA LEU A 344 9.09 24.70 -8.96
C LEU A 344 8.55 23.39 -8.36
N GLY A 345 7.32 23.35 -7.86
CA GLY A 345 6.74 22.16 -7.22
C GLY A 345 6.64 20.92 -8.13
N TYR A 346 6.69 21.09 -9.45
CA TYR A 346 6.83 19.98 -10.40
C TYR A 346 8.14 19.19 -10.26
N ALA A 347 9.17 19.77 -9.63
CA ALA A 347 10.43 19.08 -9.36
C ALA A 347 10.29 17.94 -8.34
N PHE A 348 9.21 17.89 -7.56
CA PHE A 348 8.96 16.80 -6.61
C PHE A 348 8.40 15.52 -7.25
N ALA A 349 7.94 15.61 -8.49
CA ALA A 349 7.31 14.49 -9.18
C ALA A 349 8.15 13.19 -9.22
N PRO A 350 9.50 13.22 -9.39
CA PRO A 350 10.32 12.01 -9.35
C PRO A 350 10.38 11.32 -7.99
N LEU A 351 10.23 12.05 -6.88
CA LEU A 351 10.36 11.49 -5.53
C LEU A 351 9.37 10.37 -5.29
N PHE A 352 8.12 10.57 -5.72
CA PHE A 352 7.11 9.54 -5.68
C PHE A 352 7.26 8.55 -6.85
N ILE A 353 7.44 9.01 -8.08
CA ILE A 353 7.36 8.14 -9.26
C ILE A 353 8.54 7.16 -9.31
N ILE A 354 9.77 7.67 -9.21
CA ILE A 354 10.99 6.85 -9.26
C ILE A 354 11.20 6.18 -7.89
N GLY A 355 10.91 6.87 -6.79
CA GLY A 355 10.97 6.26 -5.46
C GLY A 355 10.00 5.09 -5.29
N GLY A 356 8.79 5.19 -5.84
CA GLY A 356 7.80 4.11 -5.85
C GLY A 356 8.24 2.88 -6.67
N LEU A 357 9.03 3.06 -7.73
CA LEU A 357 9.61 1.95 -8.49
C LEU A 357 10.59 1.12 -7.66
N SER A 358 11.32 1.75 -6.73
CA SER A 358 12.22 1.06 -5.79
C SER A 358 11.49 -0.06 -5.05
N HIS A 359 10.37 0.30 -4.41
CA HIS A 359 9.53 -0.64 -3.68
C HIS A 359 8.83 -1.62 -4.62
N THR A 360 8.33 -1.15 -5.76
CA THR A 360 7.59 -2.00 -6.70
C THR A 360 8.44 -3.13 -7.25
N TYR A 361 9.69 -2.85 -7.63
CA TYR A 361 10.59 -3.89 -8.11
C TYR A 361 11.02 -4.83 -7.00
N GLU A 362 11.38 -4.33 -5.81
CA GLU A 362 11.73 -5.20 -4.67
C GLU A 362 10.59 -6.18 -4.35
N PHE A 363 9.35 -5.69 -4.21
CA PHE A 363 8.21 -6.55 -3.91
C PHE A 363 7.79 -7.45 -5.07
N PHE A 364 8.13 -7.12 -6.31
CA PHE A 364 7.87 -8.04 -7.42
C PHE A 364 8.59 -9.38 -7.23
N PHE A 365 9.87 -9.33 -6.87
CA PHE A 365 10.68 -10.53 -6.65
C PHE A 365 10.36 -11.21 -5.32
N LEU A 366 10.00 -10.44 -4.28
CA LEU A 366 9.69 -10.99 -2.96
C LEU A 366 8.28 -11.61 -2.88
N GLU A 367 7.27 -11.04 -3.55
CA GLU A 367 5.86 -11.39 -3.28
C GLU A 367 4.95 -11.30 -4.52
N HIS A 368 5.02 -10.25 -5.35
CA HIS A 368 4.00 -10.06 -6.40
C HIS A 368 4.05 -11.13 -7.48
N TYR A 369 5.24 -11.61 -7.88
CA TYR A 369 5.35 -12.66 -8.89
C TYR A 369 4.61 -13.94 -8.48
N SER A 370 4.93 -14.48 -7.29
CA SER A 370 4.30 -15.70 -6.77
C SER A 370 2.80 -15.49 -6.53
N ASN A 371 2.41 -14.34 -5.96
CA ASN A 371 1.00 -14.00 -5.77
C ASN A 371 0.21 -13.96 -7.09
N ILE A 372 0.78 -13.37 -8.15
CA ILE A 372 0.16 -13.36 -9.48
C ILE A 372 0.03 -14.79 -10.00
N ALA A 373 1.11 -15.56 -10.01
CA ALA A 373 1.11 -16.90 -10.56
C ALA A 373 0.10 -17.81 -9.85
N ASN A 374 0.20 -17.92 -8.52
CA ASN A 374 -0.69 -18.76 -7.70
C ASN A 374 -2.14 -18.27 -7.74
N GLY A 375 -2.34 -16.94 -7.75
CA GLY A 375 -3.66 -16.34 -7.93
C GLY A 375 -4.31 -16.76 -9.24
N PHE A 376 -3.60 -16.65 -10.36
CA PHE A 376 -4.13 -17.06 -11.66
C PHE A 376 -4.29 -18.58 -11.78
N MET A 377 -3.42 -19.38 -11.15
CA MET A 377 -3.61 -20.82 -11.10
C MET A 377 -4.92 -21.19 -10.41
N GLN A 378 -5.19 -20.60 -9.25
CA GLN A 378 -6.47 -20.77 -8.55
C GLN A 378 -7.65 -20.27 -9.40
N GLY A 379 -7.57 -19.03 -9.88
CA GLY A 379 -8.67 -18.38 -10.60
C GLY A 379 -9.04 -19.05 -11.92
N PHE A 380 -8.14 -19.80 -12.56
CA PHE A 380 -8.41 -20.49 -13.82
C PHE A 380 -8.39 -22.01 -13.71
N GLY A 381 -8.30 -22.57 -12.49
CA GLY A 381 -8.26 -24.01 -12.26
C GLY A 381 -7.04 -24.70 -12.88
N ILE A 382 -5.91 -24.00 -12.97
CA ILE A 382 -4.67 -24.55 -13.53
C ILE A 382 -4.00 -25.37 -12.42
N THR A 383 -3.86 -26.67 -12.66
CA THR A 383 -3.17 -27.59 -11.76
C THR A 383 -1.66 -27.47 -11.91
N GLY A 384 -0.94 -27.32 -10.81
CA GLY A 384 0.53 -27.27 -10.77
C GLY A 384 1.04 -27.07 -9.35
N GLU A 385 2.36 -27.11 -9.18
CA GLU A 385 3.01 -26.81 -7.90
C GLU A 385 2.89 -25.33 -7.53
N GLU A 386 2.89 -25.02 -6.24
CA GLU A 386 2.86 -23.65 -5.75
C GLU A 386 4.13 -22.90 -6.20
N VAL A 387 3.93 -21.81 -6.93
CA VAL A 387 5.01 -20.96 -7.42
C VAL A 387 5.58 -20.16 -6.26
N GLN A 388 6.86 -20.38 -5.96
CA GLN A 388 7.59 -19.70 -4.91
C GLN A 388 8.03 -18.28 -5.33
N ALA A 389 8.37 -17.45 -4.34
CA ALA A 389 8.97 -16.14 -4.58
C ALA A 389 10.32 -16.27 -5.29
N LEU A 390 10.68 -15.27 -6.11
CA LEU A 390 11.94 -15.26 -6.85
C LEU A 390 13.15 -14.88 -5.98
N ALA A 391 12.89 -14.23 -4.84
CA ALA A 391 13.91 -13.82 -3.89
C ALA A 391 13.35 -13.79 -2.46
N THR A 392 14.25 -13.76 -1.49
CA THR A 392 13.97 -13.55 -0.08
C THR A 392 14.66 -12.27 0.40
N ARG A 393 14.24 -11.74 1.56
CA ARG A 393 14.89 -10.55 2.15
C ARG A 393 16.35 -10.75 2.54
N LYS A 394 16.86 -11.98 2.52
CA LYS A 394 18.27 -12.30 2.78
C LYS A 394 19.15 -12.09 1.54
N ASP A 395 18.55 -12.04 0.35
CA ASP A 395 19.28 -11.90 -0.90
C ASP A 395 19.75 -10.46 -1.10
N SER A 396 21.05 -10.23 -0.95
CA SER A 396 21.62 -8.88 -0.93
C SER A 396 21.38 -8.09 -2.23
N TRP A 397 21.23 -8.77 -3.36
CA TRP A 397 21.05 -8.14 -4.67
C TRP A 397 19.73 -7.36 -4.77
N ILE A 398 18.68 -7.73 -4.03
CA ILE A 398 17.38 -7.02 -4.09
C ILE A 398 17.51 -5.57 -3.61
N HIS A 399 18.50 -5.28 -2.77
CA HIS A 399 18.75 -3.93 -2.26
C HIS A 399 19.28 -2.98 -3.35
N ILE A 400 19.65 -3.48 -4.54
CA ILE A 400 19.99 -2.64 -5.70
C ILE A 400 18.83 -1.69 -6.06
N PHE A 401 17.58 -2.10 -5.86
CA PHE A 401 16.42 -1.27 -6.14
C PHE A 401 16.35 -0.05 -5.23
N SER A 402 16.99 -0.05 -4.05
CA SER A 402 17.09 1.12 -3.17
C SER A 402 17.87 2.28 -3.80
N LEU A 403 18.72 2.00 -4.80
CA LEU A 403 19.42 3.03 -5.58
C LEU A 403 18.45 3.94 -6.34
N LEU A 404 17.26 3.44 -6.70
CA LEU A 404 16.23 4.26 -7.36
C LEU A 404 15.76 5.44 -6.50
N ASN A 405 15.82 5.33 -5.16
CA ASN A 405 15.52 6.46 -4.28
C ASN A 405 16.54 7.60 -4.45
N HIS A 406 17.81 7.27 -4.71
CA HIS A 406 18.87 8.24 -4.99
C HIS A 406 18.74 8.82 -6.40
N VAL A 407 18.40 7.98 -7.39
CA VAL A 407 18.06 8.45 -8.75
C VAL A 407 16.90 9.44 -8.69
N ALA A 408 15.87 9.17 -7.89
CA ALA A 408 14.74 10.08 -7.68
C ALA A 408 15.19 11.45 -7.14
N VAL A 409 16.07 11.47 -6.15
CA VAL A 409 16.65 12.70 -5.57
C VAL A 409 17.44 13.47 -6.61
N ILE A 410 18.39 12.82 -7.30
CA ILE A 410 19.22 13.45 -8.32
C ILE A 410 18.35 14.03 -9.43
N TRP A 411 17.36 13.27 -9.91
CA TRP A 411 16.47 13.71 -10.97
C TRP A 411 15.58 14.88 -10.54
N ALA A 412 15.07 14.86 -9.31
CA ALA A 412 14.32 15.97 -8.74
C ALA A 412 15.17 17.26 -8.64
N LEU A 413 16.44 17.15 -8.22
CA LEU A 413 17.37 18.27 -8.20
C LEU A 413 17.69 18.80 -9.60
N ILE A 414 17.86 17.92 -10.60
CA ILE A 414 18.05 18.33 -12.00
C ILE A 414 16.84 19.12 -12.51
N ILE A 415 15.61 18.63 -12.26
CA ILE A 415 14.39 19.33 -12.65
C ILE A 415 14.29 20.67 -11.92
N MET A 416 14.58 20.71 -10.61
CA MET A 416 14.57 21.95 -9.83
C MET A 416 15.54 22.98 -10.44
N PHE A 417 16.78 22.57 -10.71
CA PHE A 417 17.81 23.42 -11.32
C PHE A 417 17.38 23.93 -12.70
N LYS A 418 16.78 23.10 -13.55
CA LYS A 418 16.30 23.54 -14.86
C LYS A 418 15.13 24.53 -14.74
N ARG A 419 14.19 24.28 -13.83
CA ARG A 419 12.98 25.10 -13.68
C ARG A 419 13.23 26.42 -12.97
N ILE A 420 14.24 26.51 -12.09
CA ILE A 420 14.63 27.79 -11.47
C ILE A 420 15.13 28.82 -12.48
N ASN A 421 15.65 28.34 -13.61
CA ASN A 421 16.07 29.20 -14.71
C ASN A 421 14.91 29.83 -15.49
N PHE A 422 13.66 29.48 -15.18
CA PHE A 422 12.49 30.19 -15.72
C PHE A 422 12.25 31.55 -15.07
N PHE A 423 12.92 31.84 -13.95
CA PHE A 423 12.83 33.11 -13.26
C PHE A 423 13.98 34.05 -13.66
N SER A 424 13.68 35.34 -13.75
CA SER A 424 14.67 36.38 -14.03
C SER A 424 15.25 36.89 -12.70
N ALA A 425 16.39 36.35 -12.31
CA ALA A 425 17.07 36.68 -11.05
C ALA A 425 18.58 36.47 -11.18
N SER A 426 19.36 37.07 -10.28
CA SER A 426 20.82 36.90 -10.24
C SER A 426 21.22 35.44 -9.97
N LYS A 427 22.44 35.04 -10.35
CA LYS A 427 22.95 33.68 -10.09
C LYS A 427 22.92 33.33 -8.60
N LEU A 428 23.27 34.28 -7.73
CA LEU A 428 23.23 34.10 -6.28
C LEU A 428 21.81 33.88 -5.77
N ALA A 429 20.85 34.71 -6.20
CA ALA A 429 19.43 34.56 -5.84
C ALA A 429 18.88 33.20 -6.28
N LYS A 430 19.21 32.75 -7.50
CA LYS A 430 18.86 31.42 -8.00
C LYS A 430 19.50 30.31 -7.18
N GLY A 431 20.77 30.45 -6.77
CA GLY A 431 21.44 29.49 -5.90
C GLY A 431 20.74 29.33 -4.54
N LEU A 432 20.43 30.45 -3.88
CA LEU A 432 19.68 30.44 -2.60
C LEU A 432 18.28 29.85 -2.75
N ALA A 433 17.58 30.23 -3.82
CA ALA A 433 16.27 29.68 -4.12
C ALA A 433 16.31 28.19 -4.45
N PHE A 434 17.37 27.69 -5.09
CA PHE A 434 17.54 26.28 -5.39
C PHE A 434 17.68 25.45 -4.10
N ILE A 435 18.53 25.90 -3.19
CA ILE A 435 18.76 25.22 -1.90
C ILE A 435 17.46 25.18 -1.09
N SER A 436 16.81 26.34 -0.92
CA SER A 436 15.58 26.46 -0.13
C SER A 436 14.40 25.72 -0.77
N ALA A 437 14.14 25.86 -2.08
CA ALA A 437 13.06 25.15 -2.75
C ALA A 437 13.26 23.62 -2.77
N SER A 438 14.51 23.15 -2.62
CA SER A 438 14.84 21.72 -2.55
C SER A 438 14.71 21.12 -1.15
N ALA A 439 14.19 21.86 -0.15
CA ALA A 439 14.08 21.40 1.23
C ALA A 439 13.39 20.03 1.37
N LEU A 440 12.28 19.77 0.65
CA LEU A 440 11.63 18.45 0.66
C LEU A 440 12.51 17.35 0.05
N ILE A 441 13.26 17.66 -1.00
CA ILE A 441 14.16 16.70 -1.67
C ILE A 441 15.29 16.31 -0.70
N PHE A 442 15.86 17.28 0.03
CA PHE A 442 16.87 17.02 1.05
C PHE A 442 16.31 16.31 2.27
N PHE A 443 15.10 16.64 2.71
CA PHE A 443 14.43 15.90 3.78
C PHE A 443 14.22 14.43 3.40
N TYR A 444 13.77 14.17 2.17
CA TYR A 444 13.62 12.81 1.64
C TYR A 444 14.96 12.05 1.57
N LEU A 445 16.03 12.71 1.09
CA LEU A 445 17.38 12.13 1.09
C LEU A 445 17.85 11.82 2.52
N GLY A 446 17.70 12.79 3.42
CA GLY A 446 18.05 12.66 4.84
C GLY A 446 17.31 11.50 5.50
N LEU A 447 16.03 11.30 5.19
CA LEU A 447 15.25 10.17 5.70
C LEU A 447 15.76 8.82 5.16
N ASN A 448 16.18 8.75 3.90
CA ASN A 448 16.79 7.52 3.35
C ASN A 448 18.14 7.21 3.99
N VAL A 449 19.01 8.21 4.16
CA VAL A 449 20.30 8.07 4.86
C VAL A 449 20.06 7.67 6.31
N TYR A 450 19.11 8.33 6.99
CA TYR A 450 18.78 8.06 8.38
C TYR A 450 18.24 6.64 8.58
N LYS A 451 17.42 6.11 7.67
CA LYS A 451 16.99 4.70 7.72
C LYS A 451 18.19 3.74 7.76
N VAL A 452 19.15 3.94 6.85
CA VAL A 452 20.36 3.10 6.79
C VAL A 452 21.17 3.22 8.09
N TYR A 453 21.38 4.45 8.55
CA TYR A 453 22.03 4.71 9.84
C TYR A 453 21.31 4.02 11.00
N ALA A 454 20.00 4.17 11.11
CA ALA A 454 19.20 3.66 12.20
C ALA A 454 19.24 2.12 12.26
N PHE A 455 19.10 1.44 11.11
CA PHE A 455 19.26 -0.02 11.05
C PHE A 455 20.68 -0.48 11.40
N LYS A 456 21.72 0.25 10.97
CA LYS A 456 23.11 -0.09 11.26
C LYS A 456 23.46 0.10 12.74
N THR A 457 22.98 1.19 13.34
CA THR A 457 23.33 1.58 14.72
C THR A 457 22.52 0.81 15.76
N TYR A 458 21.20 0.71 15.57
CA TYR A 458 20.30 0.15 16.57
C TYR A 458 19.86 -1.28 16.25
N GLY A 459 20.09 -1.75 15.02
CA GLY A 459 19.63 -3.04 14.56
C GLY A 459 18.12 -3.10 14.28
N LEU A 460 17.69 -4.25 13.79
CA LEU A 460 16.27 -4.59 13.72
C LEU A 460 15.70 -4.69 15.13
N VAL A 461 14.44 -4.32 15.31
CA VAL A 461 13.67 -4.75 16.48
C VAL A 461 13.88 -6.27 16.59
N LYS A 462 14.49 -6.73 17.68
CA LYS A 462 14.64 -8.17 17.96
C LYS A 462 13.24 -8.74 18.18
N SER A 463 12.60 -9.13 17.09
CA SER A 463 11.29 -9.76 17.12
C SER A 463 11.50 -11.27 17.18
N GLY A 464 11.47 -11.84 18.39
CA GLY A 464 10.60 -13.00 18.54
C GLY A 464 9.20 -12.51 18.25
N HIS A 465 8.60 -12.97 17.15
CA HIS A 465 7.28 -12.60 16.60
C HIS A 465 6.41 -11.68 17.49
N ASN A 466 6.72 -10.39 17.48
CA ASN A 466 5.92 -9.36 18.10
C ASN A 466 5.65 -8.31 17.04
N HIS A 467 4.62 -8.57 16.23
CA HIS A 467 3.79 -7.46 15.80
C HIS A 467 3.51 -6.60 17.03
N ALA A 468 3.74 -5.30 16.91
CA ALA A 468 3.37 -4.31 17.90
C ALA A 468 1.86 -4.41 18.21
N LYS A 469 1.52 -5.33 19.10
CA LYS A 469 0.48 -5.17 20.09
C LYS A 469 1.22 -4.75 21.34
N SER A 470 1.40 -3.44 21.50
CA SER A 470 1.35 -2.89 22.84
C SER A 470 -0.10 -3.01 23.34
N SER A 471 -0.54 -4.24 23.56
CA SER A 471 -1.40 -4.50 24.70
C SER A 471 -0.43 -4.66 25.84
N LYS A 472 -0.64 -3.98 26.97
CA LYS A 472 -0.06 -4.33 28.28
C LYS A 472 0.34 -5.80 28.27
N GLN A 473 1.62 -6.09 28.43
CA GLN A 473 2.17 -7.44 28.45
C GLN A 473 1.16 -8.33 29.19
N LYS A 474 0.53 -9.25 28.44
CA LYS A 474 -0.53 -10.11 28.98
C LYS A 474 0.01 -10.73 30.26
N PHE A 475 -0.77 -10.74 31.34
CA PHE A 475 -0.31 -11.29 32.61
C PHE A 475 0.26 -12.71 32.46
N GLN A 476 -0.29 -13.47 31.52
CA GLN A 476 0.08 -14.85 31.17
C GLN A 476 1.42 -14.97 30.44
N SER A 477 1.90 -13.90 29.81
CA SER A 477 3.06 -13.94 28.92
C SER A 477 4.37 -13.83 29.69
N VAL A 478 5.37 -14.60 29.24
CA VAL A 478 6.75 -14.51 29.71
C VAL A 478 7.68 -14.37 28.50
N ALA A 479 8.88 -13.85 28.73
CA ALA A 479 9.91 -13.83 27.71
C ALA A 479 10.35 -15.27 27.38
N LEU A 480 10.71 -15.54 26.12
CA LEU A 480 11.00 -16.89 25.63
C LEU A 480 12.12 -17.58 26.43
N GLU A 481 13.13 -16.83 26.86
CA GLU A 481 14.25 -17.30 27.67
C GLU A 481 13.85 -17.74 29.09
N LYS A 482 12.68 -17.33 29.58
CA LYS A 482 12.11 -17.75 30.87
C LYS A 482 11.11 -18.91 30.73
N ALA A 483 10.72 -19.26 29.50
CA ALA A 483 9.78 -20.34 29.24
C ALA A 483 10.51 -21.67 29.12
N VAL A 484 10.08 -22.67 29.89
CA VAL A 484 10.51 -24.07 29.74
C VAL A 484 9.59 -24.75 28.72
N LEU A 485 10.15 -25.11 27.56
CA LEU A 485 9.44 -25.86 26.53
C LEU A 485 9.80 -27.34 26.68
N LEU A 486 8.82 -28.16 27.07
CA LEU A 486 8.99 -29.58 27.36
C LEU A 486 8.78 -30.49 26.14
N GLN A 487 8.30 -29.93 25.02
CA GLN A 487 8.08 -30.64 23.77
C GLN A 487 9.22 -30.39 22.77
N ASP A 488 9.57 -31.41 21.98
CA ASP A 488 10.65 -31.34 20.98
C ASP A 488 10.13 -31.02 19.56
N GLY A 489 11.02 -30.54 18.67
CA GLY A 489 10.75 -30.31 17.25
C GLY A 489 10.55 -28.84 16.84
N GLU A 490 10.29 -28.59 15.54
CA GLU A 490 10.15 -27.23 14.98
C GLU A 490 8.95 -26.47 15.56
N ASN A 491 7.89 -27.17 15.97
CA ASN A 491 6.69 -26.59 16.58
C ASN A 491 6.75 -26.52 18.11
N ARG A 492 7.94 -26.60 18.72
CA ARG A 492 8.09 -26.65 20.19
C ARG A 492 7.55 -25.45 20.95
N THR A 493 7.34 -24.31 20.29
CA THR A 493 6.77 -23.08 20.87
C THR A 493 5.25 -23.02 20.78
N SER A 494 4.58 -24.02 20.17
CA SER A 494 3.14 -23.98 19.90
C SER A 494 2.40 -25.09 20.67
N GLY A 495 1.28 -24.76 21.30
CA GLY A 495 0.47 -25.72 22.03
C GLY A 495 -0.10 -26.80 21.11
N VAL A 496 -0.01 -28.06 21.51
CA VAL A 496 -0.31 -29.23 20.66
C VAL A 496 -1.77 -29.35 20.18
N VAL A 497 -2.70 -28.66 20.85
CA VAL A 497 -4.13 -28.65 20.51
C VAL A 497 -4.51 -27.37 19.78
N CYS A 498 -4.14 -26.22 20.36
CA CYS A 498 -4.60 -24.90 19.94
C CYS A 498 -3.70 -24.22 18.90
N GLY A 499 -2.45 -24.69 18.73
CA GLY A 499 -1.42 -24.01 17.93
C GLY A 499 -0.98 -22.65 18.49
N MET A 500 -1.44 -22.27 19.69
CA MET A 500 -1.12 -20.97 20.30
C MET A 500 0.30 -20.95 20.85
N ASP A 501 0.94 -19.78 20.80
CA ASP A 501 2.29 -19.54 21.30
C ASP A 501 2.40 -19.77 22.82
N LEU A 502 3.15 -20.81 23.21
CA LEU A 502 3.34 -21.24 24.60
C LEU A 502 3.97 -20.15 25.49
N PRO A 503 5.00 -19.39 25.06
CA PRO A 503 5.51 -18.24 25.84
C PRO A 503 4.47 -17.13 26.09
N MET A 504 3.58 -16.86 25.12
CA MET A 504 2.53 -15.84 25.26
C MET A 504 1.46 -16.21 26.31
N PHE A 505 1.23 -17.50 26.55
CA PHE A 505 0.24 -18.01 27.50
C PHE A 505 0.87 -18.86 28.63
N TYR A 506 2.15 -18.62 28.90
CA TYR A 506 2.98 -19.50 29.70
C TYR A 506 2.49 -19.74 31.12
N LYS A 507 1.96 -18.71 31.81
CA LYS A 507 1.44 -18.88 33.19
C LYS A 507 0.12 -19.66 33.28
N THR A 508 -0.42 -20.10 32.15
CA THR A 508 -1.55 -21.04 32.09
C THR A 508 -1.16 -22.37 31.45
N ASN A 509 0.13 -22.58 31.13
CA ASN A 509 0.57 -23.80 30.46
C ASN A 509 0.37 -25.03 31.34
N HIS A 510 0.02 -26.11 30.67
CA HIS A 510 0.00 -27.44 31.25
C HIS A 510 0.84 -28.38 30.39
N SER A 511 1.27 -29.49 30.95
CA SER A 511 1.87 -30.59 30.19
C SER A 511 1.34 -31.92 30.67
N ALA A 512 1.41 -32.92 29.79
CA ALA A 512 1.14 -34.31 30.13
C ALA A 512 1.92 -35.24 29.19
N THR A 513 2.13 -36.47 29.62
CA THR A 513 2.78 -37.51 28.82
C THR A 513 1.74 -38.42 28.17
N LEU A 514 1.85 -38.61 26.86
CA LEU A 514 1.07 -39.56 26.07
C LEU A 514 2.03 -40.50 25.36
N GLU A 515 1.90 -41.81 25.60
CA GLU A 515 2.74 -42.85 24.94
C GLU A 515 4.25 -42.57 25.02
N GLY A 516 4.72 -42.09 26.18
CA GLY A 516 6.12 -41.76 26.42
C GLY A 516 6.60 -40.42 25.83
N LYS A 517 5.72 -39.65 25.16
CA LYS A 517 6.03 -38.31 24.64
C LYS A 517 5.35 -37.21 25.44
N VAL A 518 6.09 -36.15 25.76
CA VAL A 518 5.56 -35.00 26.47
C VAL A 518 4.80 -34.09 25.50
N ARG A 519 3.61 -33.67 25.93
CA ARG A 519 2.71 -32.75 25.23
C ARG A 519 2.54 -31.50 26.08
N GLN A 520 2.70 -30.31 25.50
CA GLN A 520 2.45 -29.04 26.18
C GLN A 520 1.21 -28.34 25.62
N TYR A 521 0.44 -27.76 26.53
CA TYR A 521 -0.85 -27.14 26.27
C TYR A 521 -0.80 -25.67 26.68
N CYS A 522 -1.44 -24.81 25.89
CA CYS A 522 -1.52 -23.37 26.16
C CYS A 522 -2.41 -23.03 27.38
N SER A 523 -3.27 -23.95 27.83
CA SER A 523 -4.23 -23.74 28.91
C SER A 523 -4.80 -25.06 29.45
N LEU A 524 -5.45 -24.99 30.62
CA LEU A 524 -6.26 -26.10 31.16
C LEU A 524 -7.43 -26.48 30.24
N HIS A 525 -7.95 -25.55 29.43
CA HIS A 525 -8.96 -25.84 28.42
C HIS A 525 -8.44 -26.84 27.38
N CYS A 526 -7.25 -26.60 26.83
CA CYS A 526 -6.65 -27.53 25.85
C CYS A 526 -6.27 -28.87 26.45
N LEU A 527 -5.80 -28.90 27.70
CA LEU A 527 -5.60 -30.15 28.42
C LEU A 527 -6.93 -30.89 28.61
N ALA A 528 -8.01 -30.19 28.99
CA ALA A 528 -9.33 -30.77 29.16
C ALA A 528 -9.93 -31.30 27.85
N GLU A 529 -9.63 -30.70 26.70
CA GLU A 529 -10.03 -31.23 25.39
C GLU A 529 -9.43 -32.63 25.16
N ASP A 530 -8.10 -32.75 25.30
CA ASP A 530 -7.42 -34.03 25.09
C ASP A 530 -7.79 -35.06 26.17
N LEU A 531 -7.95 -34.62 27.43
CA LEU A 531 -8.25 -35.49 28.57
C LEU A 531 -9.72 -35.94 28.66
N LEU A 532 -10.67 -35.01 28.52
CA LEU A 532 -12.10 -35.26 28.78
C LEU A 532 -12.90 -35.52 27.50
N ILE A 533 -12.59 -34.80 26.41
CA ILE A 533 -13.35 -34.89 25.16
C ILE A 533 -12.79 -36.03 24.29
N LYS A 534 -11.48 -36.00 24.03
CA LYS A 534 -10.80 -37.04 23.24
C LYS A 534 -10.44 -38.29 24.05
N LYS A 535 -10.55 -38.22 25.38
CA LYS A 535 -10.30 -39.34 26.31
C LYS A 535 -8.92 -39.98 26.14
N LEU A 536 -7.89 -39.17 25.88
CA LEU A 536 -6.53 -39.66 25.73
C LEU A 536 -5.96 -40.12 27.09
N PRO A 537 -5.18 -41.22 27.14
CA PRO A 537 -4.58 -41.74 28.37
C PRO A 537 -3.36 -40.89 28.79
N LEU A 538 -3.62 -39.66 29.22
CA LEU A 538 -2.58 -38.72 29.65
C LEU A 538 -2.08 -39.06 31.07
N LEU A 539 -0.76 -39.13 31.23
CA LEU A 539 -0.07 -39.39 32.49
C LEU A 539 0.80 -38.18 32.90
N ALA A 540 1.24 -38.13 34.15
CA ALA A 540 2.16 -37.10 34.67
C ALA A 540 1.74 -35.67 34.31
N ILE A 541 0.51 -35.29 34.67
CA ILE A 541 -0.02 -33.96 34.37
C ILE A 541 0.69 -32.92 35.23
N GLN A 542 1.25 -31.90 34.59
CA GLN A 542 1.91 -30.78 35.26
C GLN A 542 1.30 -29.45 34.83
N VAL A 543 1.50 -28.42 35.66
CA VAL A 543 1.07 -27.04 35.40
C VAL A 543 2.20 -26.07 35.72
N VAL A 544 2.25 -24.93 35.04
CA VAL A 544 3.19 -23.86 35.39
C VAL A 544 2.71 -23.11 36.62
N ASP A 545 3.54 -23.09 37.65
CA ASP A 545 3.40 -22.21 38.81
C ASP A 545 3.58 -20.74 38.40
N VAL A 546 2.61 -19.90 38.77
CA VAL A 546 2.53 -18.51 38.31
C VAL A 546 3.66 -17.62 38.82
N GLU A 547 4.21 -17.92 40.00
CA GLU A 547 5.23 -17.11 40.67
C GLU A 547 6.65 -17.55 40.27
N SER A 548 6.95 -18.84 40.41
CA SER A 548 8.27 -19.42 40.13
C SER A 548 8.52 -19.75 38.66
N LEU A 549 7.45 -19.82 37.84
CA LEU A 549 7.48 -20.20 36.42
C LEU A 549 7.94 -21.65 36.13
N LYS A 550 7.97 -22.51 37.15
CA LYS A 550 8.35 -23.92 37.03
C LYS A 550 7.12 -24.81 36.83
N PHE A 551 7.33 -25.96 36.18
CA PHE A 551 6.30 -27.01 36.12
C PHE A 551 6.22 -27.74 37.46
N ILE A 552 5.01 -27.81 38.00
CA ILE A 552 4.65 -28.50 39.25
C ILE A 552 3.59 -29.56 38.98
N ASP A 553 3.44 -30.52 39.89
CA ASP A 553 2.38 -31.54 39.83
C ASP A 553 1.00 -30.88 39.85
N ALA A 554 0.22 -31.05 38.78
CA ALA A 554 -1.05 -30.36 38.64
C ALA A 554 -2.06 -30.78 39.71
N ALA A 555 -2.03 -32.03 40.18
CA ALA A 555 -2.96 -32.55 41.18
C ALA A 555 -2.71 -31.97 42.58
N LYS A 556 -1.49 -31.46 42.85
CA LYS A 556 -1.10 -30.87 44.14
C LYS A 556 -1.14 -29.35 44.14
N ALA A 557 -1.43 -28.72 43.00
CA ALA A 557 -1.41 -27.27 42.86
C ALA A 557 -2.71 -26.63 43.37
N PHE A 558 -2.60 -25.40 43.87
CA PHE A 558 -3.73 -24.57 44.27
C PHE A 558 -4.18 -23.71 43.09
N TYR A 559 -5.43 -23.85 42.63
CA TYR A 559 -5.96 -23.11 41.50
C TYR A 559 -6.80 -21.92 41.94
N VAL A 560 -6.43 -20.71 41.52
CA VAL A 560 -7.31 -19.53 41.67
C VAL A 560 -8.22 -19.42 40.45
N LEU A 561 -9.51 -19.65 40.64
CA LEU A 561 -10.53 -19.59 39.60
C LEU A 561 -11.27 -18.24 39.61
N GLY A 562 -11.52 -17.69 38.42
CA GLY A 562 -12.38 -16.50 38.25
C GLY A 562 -11.79 -15.18 38.73
N SER A 563 -10.46 -15.06 38.73
CA SER A 563 -9.77 -13.79 39.00
C SER A 563 -10.04 -12.73 37.91
N ARG A 564 -9.76 -11.46 38.22
CA ARG A 564 -9.78 -10.32 37.28
C ARG A 564 -8.74 -10.43 36.17
N GLN A 565 -7.73 -11.29 36.31
CA GLN A 565 -6.81 -11.60 35.22
C GLN A 565 -7.50 -12.51 34.20
N LYS A 566 -7.34 -12.22 32.91
CA LYS A 566 -8.03 -12.98 31.85
C LYS A 566 -7.60 -14.46 31.87
N GLY A 567 -8.51 -15.37 31.53
CA GLY A 567 -8.14 -16.76 31.26
C GLY A 567 -7.56 -16.94 29.85
N THR A 568 -6.93 -18.08 29.61
CA THR A 568 -6.56 -18.53 28.26
C THR A 568 -7.64 -19.51 27.79
N MET A 569 -8.31 -19.20 26.67
CA MET A 569 -9.35 -20.06 26.07
C MET A 569 -10.54 -20.40 27.01
N SER A 570 -10.83 -19.54 28.00
CA SER A 570 -11.94 -19.76 28.93
C SER A 570 -12.54 -18.45 29.42
N LYS A 571 -13.85 -18.48 29.73
CA LYS A 571 -14.56 -17.38 30.41
C LYS A 571 -14.11 -17.22 31.87
N THR A 572 -13.76 -18.33 32.52
CA THR A 572 -13.30 -18.36 33.91
C THR A 572 -11.80 -18.57 33.92
N SER A 573 -11.04 -17.59 34.41
CA SER A 573 -9.57 -17.70 34.52
C SER A 573 -9.17 -18.81 35.50
N LYS A 574 -8.06 -19.49 35.21
CA LYS A 574 -7.55 -20.63 35.99
C LYS A 574 -6.03 -20.49 36.08
N TYR A 575 -5.51 -20.18 37.26
CA TYR A 575 -4.10 -19.93 37.52
C TYR A 575 -3.63 -20.81 38.67
N ALA A 576 -2.52 -21.53 38.49
CA ALA A 576 -2.02 -22.51 39.45
C ALA A 576 -0.85 -21.98 40.27
N PHE A 577 -0.80 -22.40 41.53
CA PHE A 577 0.26 -22.04 42.48
C PHE A 577 0.74 -23.28 43.22
N GLU A 578 2.05 -23.37 43.46
CA GLU A 578 2.64 -24.44 44.28
C GLU A 578 2.27 -24.29 45.76
N LYS A 579 2.20 -23.05 46.25
CA LYS A 579 1.95 -22.72 47.65
C LYS A 579 0.60 -22.04 47.84
N GLU A 580 -0.08 -22.42 48.92
CA GLU A 580 -1.39 -21.83 49.26
C GLU A 580 -1.26 -20.34 49.58
N GLU A 581 -0.14 -19.92 50.19
CA GLU A 581 0.10 -18.52 50.53
C GLU A 581 0.19 -17.63 49.27
N ASP A 582 0.81 -18.13 48.21
CA ASP A 582 0.94 -17.42 46.93
C ASP A 582 -0.41 -17.34 46.20
N ALA A 583 -1.20 -18.41 46.24
CA ALA A 583 -2.57 -18.43 45.75
C ALA A 583 -3.46 -17.42 46.52
N ALA A 584 -3.32 -17.36 47.85
CA ALA A 584 -4.05 -16.42 48.70
C ALA A 584 -3.63 -14.96 48.43
N ALA A 585 -2.35 -14.70 48.23
CA ALA A 585 -1.84 -13.38 47.85
C ALA A 585 -2.37 -12.95 46.48
N PHE A 586 -2.37 -13.87 45.51
CA PHE A 586 -2.93 -13.62 44.17
C PHE A 586 -4.44 -13.36 44.22
N MET A 587 -5.19 -14.17 44.99
CA MET A 587 -6.62 -13.99 45.24
C MET A 587 -6.92 -12.63 45.89
N LYS A 588 -6.14 -12.21 46.89
CA LYS A 588 -6.28 -10.90 47.53
C LYS A 588 -6.08 -9.75 46.53
N LYS A 589 -5.10 -9.89 45.63
CA LYS A 589 -4.74 -8.87 44.63
C LYS A 589 -5.70 -8.81 43.44
N TYR A 590 -6.14 -9.96 42.92
CA TYR A 590 -6.88 -10.05 41.67
C TYR A 590 -8.29 -10.63 41.80
N GLY A 591 -8.72 -11.01 43.00
CA GLY A 591 -9.99 -11.72 43.22
C GLY A 591 -9.93 -13.18 42.78
N GLY A 592 -11.09 -13.84 42.78
CA GLY A 592 -11.23 -15.27 42.50
C GLY A 592 -11.41 -16.10 43.77
N LYS A 593 -11.37 -17.42 43.64
CA LYS A 593 -11.44 -18.39 44.76
C LYS A 593 -10.41 -19.50 44.55
N ILE A 594 -9.82 -19.99 45.63
CA ILE A 594 -8.89 -21.12 45.60
C ILE A 594 -9.69 -22.43 45.50
N HIS A 595 -9.24 -23.32 44.63
CA HIS A 595 -9.87 -24.58 44.27
C HIS A 595 -8.82 -25.66 44.02
N SER A 596 -9.25 -26.94 44.02
CA SER A 596 -8.40 -28.06 43.62
C SER A 596 -8.28 -28.18 42.10
N PHE A 597 -7.38 -29.05 41.65
CA PHE A 597 -7.25 -29.39 40.22
C PHE A 597 -8.52 -30.01 39.64
N GLU A 598 -9.17 -30.91 40.36
CA GLU A 598 -10.41 -31.57 39.93
C GLU A 598 -11.53 -30.56 39.72
N GLU A 599 -11.67 -29.61 40.65
CA GLU A 599 -12.65 -28.53 40.55
C GLU A 599 -12.33 -27.60 39.37
N ALA A 600 -11.04 -27.26 39.17
CA ALA A 600 -10.59 -26.46 38.03
C ALA A 600 -10.86 -27.15 36.69
N LEU A 601 -10.70 -28.47 36.63
CA LEU A 601 -10.95 -29.30 35.46
C LEU A 601 -12.45 -29.39 35.13
N GLU A 602 -13.32 -29.52 36.14
CA GLU A 602 -14.77 -29.46 35.95
C GLU A 602 -15.24 -28.08 35.46
N VAL A 603 -14.62 -27.00 35.93
CA VAL A 603 -14.87 -25.67 35.37
C VAL A 603 -14.36 -25.57 33.92
N ALA A 604 -13.24 -26.21 33.57
CA ALA A 604 -12.72 -26.23 32.21
C ALA A 604 -13.62 -27.03 31.25
N LYS A 605 -14.26 -28.09 31.74
CA LYS A 605 -15.25 -28.88 30.99
C LYS A 605 -16.43 -28.03 30.51
N LYS A 606 -16.86 -27.05 31.31
CA LYS A 606 -17.93 -26.10 30.96
C LYS A 606 -17.56 -25.15 29.82
N ASP A 607 -16.27 -25.05 29.46
CA ASP A 607 -15.85 -24.26 28.31
C ASP A 607 -16.29 -24.90 26.96
N PHE A 608 -16.69 -26.18 26.95
CA PHE A 608 -17.13 -26.91 25.76
C PHE A 608 -18.65 -27.05 25.63
N THR A 609 -19.40 -26.63 26.63
CA THR A 609 -20.87 -26.63 26.61
C THR A 609 -21.36 -25.25 26.22
N HIS A 610 -21.90 -25.11 25.00
CA HIS A 610 -22.50 -23.87 24.50
C HIS A 610 -23.95 -23.70 24.95
#